data_AF-A0A7K2NNI5-F1
#
_entry.id   AF-A0A7K2NNI5-F1
#
_cell.length_a   1.000
_cell.length_b   1.000
_cell.length_c   1.000
_cell.angle_alpha   90.00
_cell.angle_beta   90.00
_cell.angle_gamma   90.00
#
_symmetry.space_group_name_H-M   'P 1'
#
loop_
_entity.id
_entity.type
_entity.pdbx_description
1 polymer ?
#
loop_
_entity_poly.entity_id
_entity_poly.type
_entity_poly.pdbx_seq_one_letter_code
_entity_poly.pdbx_strand_id
1 'polypeptide(L)'
;SKAIRFFPPVVTGTVITLIGISLLPVAFGWAQGPSPTADDFGSATNLGLAGITLAIVLFLRRFTRGFVKQIAVLLGLIAGTLVAIPFGVTDFGPVADADVVGFPTPFHFGAPQFQIAAIISMCVVMVVSMTESTADMLALGEIVDRPADEKTIAAGLRADTLGSALSPVFNGFMCSAFAQNIGLVAMTKIRSRYVVAVGGGFLVLMGLCPMAASLIAVVPRPVLGGAGVVLFGSVAASGIQTLVRASLDKDNNVLIVAVSLAVGIIPIAAPEFYHSFPENARIILDSGISTGCVAAVLLNLVFNHIGGRERDAEDVTHPMEAGDEITEASRAAAMP
;
A
#
# COMPACT_ATOMS: atom_id res chain seq x y z
N SER A 1 2.60 22.18 -4.58
CA SER A 1 3.40 22.41 -3.35
C SER A 1 4.89 22.24 -3.64
N LYS A 2 5.76 23.11 -3.12
CA LYS A 2 7.23 23.09 -3.34
C LYS A 2 7.93 21.78 -2.87
N ALA A 3 7.30 21.00 -2.00
CA ALA A 3 7.87 19.76 -1.47
C ALA A 3 7.85 18.59 -2.47
N ILE A 4 6.96 18.59 -3.46
CA ILE A 4 6.81 17.50 -4.46
C ILE A 4 8.10 17.32 -5.28
N ARG A 5 8.87 18.39 -5.49
CA ARG A 5 10.16 18.36 -6.21
C ARG A 5 11.20 17.44 -5.55
N PHE A 6 11.09 17.19 -4.25
CA PHE A 6 12.01 16.29 -3.52
C PHE A 6 11.58 14.82 -3.54
N PHE A 7 10.39 14.52 -4.07
CA PHE A 7 9.84 13.18 -4.19
C PHE A 7 9.53 12.84 -5.67
N PRO A 8 10.55 12.91 -6.56
CA PRO A 8 10.37 12.49 -7.94
C PRO A 8 10.01 11.00 -8.03
N PRO A 9 9.55 10.50 -9.20
CA PRO A 9 9.16 9.11 -9.39
C PRO A 9 10.19 8.08 -8.91
N VAL A 10 11.50 8.40 -9.01
CA VAL A 10 12.59 7.54 -8.52
C VAL A 10 12.55 7.35 -6.99
N VAL A 11 12.24 8.40 -6.23
CA VAL A 11 12.13 8.35 -4.76
C VAL A 11 10.81 7.68 -4.37
N THR A 12 9.70 8.16 -4.90
CA THR A 12 8.35 7.68 -4.55
C THR A 12 8.19 6.20 -4.92
N GLY A 13 8.63 5.79 -6.11
CA GLY A 13 8.61 4.39 -6.53
C GLY A 13 9.47 3.49 -5.63
N THR A 14 10.66 3.93 -5.24
CA THR A 14 11.54 3.18 -4.31
C THR A 14 10.86 2.96 -2.97
N VAL A 15 10.24 3.99 -2.40
CA VAL A 15 9.59 3.88 -1.09
C VAL A 15 8.35 2.98 -1.16
N ILE A 16 7.51 3.09 -2.20
CA ILE A 16 6.35 2.20 -2.37
C ILE A 16 6.80 0.75 -2.52
N THR A 17 7.88 0.50 -3.26
CA THR A 17 8.47 -0.85 -3.37
C THR A 17 8.95 -1.36 -2.01
N LEU A 18 9.64 -0.54 -1.22
CA LEU A 18 10.05 -0.91 0.14
C LEU A 18 8.87 -1.21 1.06
N ILE A 19 7.79 -0.44 0.99
CA ILE A 19 6.56 -0.69 1.76
C ILE A 19 6.04 -2.10 1.42
N GLY A 20 5.88 -2.41 0.13
CA GLY A 20 5.39 -3.72 -0.29
C GLY A 20 6.30 -4.87 0.17
N ILE A 21 7.62 -4.73 0.00
CA ILE A 21 8.60 -5.74 0.42
C ILE A 21 8.62 -5.92 1.94
N SER A 22 8.54 -4.83 2.71
CA SER A 22 8.55 -4.83 4.18
C SER A 22 7.34 -5.54 4.78
N LEU A 23 6.25 -5.66 4.03
CA LEU A 23 5.02 -6.33 4.47
C LEU A 23 4.97 -7.81 4.09
N LEU A 24 5.84 -8.29 3.18
CA LEU A 24 5.88 -9.71 2.81
C LEU A 24 6.18 -10.65 4.01
N PRO A 25 7.11 -10.33 4.92
CA PRO A 25 7.32 -11.14 6.13
C PRO A 25 6.06 -11.33 6.96
N VAL A 26 5.16 -10.33 7.00
CA VAL A 26 3.88 -10.43 7.71
C VAL A 26 2.98 -11.49 7.07
N ALA A 27 2.85 -11.49 5.73
CA ALA A 27 2.10 -12.52 5.02
C ALA A 27 2.71 -13.91 5.21
N PHE A 28 4.04 -14.03 5.22
CA PHE A 28 4.71 -15.30 5.49
C PHE A 28 4.52 -15.77 6.93
N GLY A 29 4.51 -14.85 7.90
CA GLY A 29 4.16 -15.14 9.29
C GLY A 29 2.74 -15.68 9.40
N TRP A 30 1.77 -15.03 8.76
CA TRP A 30 0.39 -15.50 8.72
C TRP A 30 0.23 -16.86 8.05
N ALA A 31 0.96 -17.11 6.96
CA ALA A 31 0.96 -18.38 6.24
C ALA A 31 1.46 -19.54 7.11
N GLN A 32 2.40 -19.28 8.03
CA GLN A 32 2.94 -20.28 8.94
C GLN A 32 1.98 -20.65 10.07
N GLY A 33 1.10 -19.73 10.50
CA GLY A 33 0.08 -20.03 11.51
C GLY A 33 -0.11 -18.92 12.55
N PRO A 34 -0.80 -19.22 13.67
CA PRO A 34 -1.24 -18.21 14.63
C PRO A 34 -0.14 -17.67 15.54
N SER A 35 0.92 -18.41 15.81
CA SER A 35 2.05 -17.90 16.58
C SER A 35 3.32 -18.68 16.25
N PRO A 36 4.50 -18.03 16.21
CA PRO A 36 5.79 -18.72 16.13
C PRO A 36 6.02 -19.73 17.27
N THR A 37 5.28 -19.61 18.37
CA THR A 37 5.35 -20.50 19.55
C THR A 37 4.33 -21.64 19.51
N ALA A 38 3.47 -21.69 18.49
CA ALA A 38 2.46 -22.74 18.37
C ALA A 38 3.09 -24.01 17.76
N ASP A 39 2.66 -25.18 18.25
CA ASP A 39 3.19 -26.47 17.79
C ASP A 39 2.93 -26.74 16.30
N ASP A 40 1.90 -26.10 15.74
CA ASP A 40 1.50 -26.21 14.34
C ASP A 40 2.10 -25.11 13.45
N PHE A 41 3.01 -24.27 13.98
CA PHE A 41 3.66 -23.22 13.21
C PHE A 41 4.52 -23.82 12.10
N GLY A 42 4.25 -23.42 10.85
CA GLY A 42 4.90 -24.00 9.68
C GLY A 42 4.40 -25.39 9.30
N SER A 43 3.29 -25.88 9.88
CA SER A 43 2.72 -27.18 9.54
C SER A 43 2.29 -27.27 8.08
N ALA A 44 2.26 -28.50 7.54
CA ALA A 44 1.80 -28.76 6.18
C ALA A 44 0.35 -28.30 5.95
N THR A 45 -0.48 -28.33 6.99
CA THR A 45 -1.85 -27.82 6.95
C THR A 45 -1.86 -26.30 6.74
N ASN A 46 -1.11 -25.54 7.54
CA ASN A 46 -1.07 -24.08 7.44
C ASN A 46 -0.51 -23.62 6.10
N LEU A 47 0.64 -24.17 5.70
CA LEU A 47 1.25 -23.87 4.40
C LEU A 47 0.36 -24.32 3.23
N GLY A 48 -0.31 -25.47 3.37
CA GLY A 48 -1.27 -25.99 2.39
C GLY A 48 -2.46 -25.07 2.20
N LEU A 49 -3.06 -24.56 3.29
CA LEU A 49 -4.18 -23.60 3.24
C LEU A 49 -3.75 -22.28 2.61
N ALA A 50 -2.57 -21.76 2.95
CA ALA A 50 -2.01 -20.56 2.33
C ALA A 50 -1.79 -20.77 0.82
N GLY A 51 -1.19 -21.90 0.45
CA GLY A 51 -0.94 -22.27 -0.95
C GLY A 51 -2.21 -22.45 -1.78
N ILE A 52 -3.22 -23.14 -1.23
CA ILE A 52 -4.53 -23.31 -1.87
C ILE A 52 -5.21 -21.95 -2.05
N THR A 53 -5.21 -21.11 -1.02
CA THR A 53 -5.81 -19.77 -1.11
C THR A 53 -5.13 -18.94 -2.20
N LEU A 54 -3.79 -18.94 -2.25
CA LEU A 54 -3.04 -18.27 -3.30
C LEU A 54 -3.40 -18.84 -4.69
N ALA A 55 -3.44 -20.17 -4.84
CA ALA A 55 -3.79 -20.82 -6.09
C ALA A 55 -5.20 -20.43 -6.56
N ILE A 56 -6.18 -20.38 -5.65
CA ILE A 56 -7.55 -19.92 -5.96
C ILE A 56 -7.53 -18.46 -6.43
N VAL A 57 -6.84 -17.56 -5.71
CA VAL A 57 -6.75 -16.14 -6.09
C VAL A 57 -6.13 -15.98 -7.49
N LEU A 58 -5.03 -16.70 -7.76
CA LEU A 58 -4.36 -16.67 -9.07
C LEU A 58 -5.25 -17.25 -10.18
N PHE A 59 -5.93 -18.36 -9.91
CA PHE A 59 -6.88 -18.97 -10.82
C PHE A 59 -8.01 -18.00 -11.18
N LEU A 60 -8.66 -17.42 -10.17
CA LEU A 60 -9.72 -16.43 -10.37
C LEU A 60 -9.19 -15.22 -11.16
N ARG A 61 -8.03 -14.67 -10.81
CA ARG A 61 -7.44 -13.53 -11.54
C ARG A 61 -7.11 -13.85 -13.00
N ARG A 62 -6.70 -15.09 -13.30
CA ARG A 62 -6.29 -15.51 -14.65
C ARG A 62 -7.47 -15.81 -15.56
N PHE A 63 -8.49 -16.49 -15.03
CA PHE A 63 -9.57 -17.08 -15.84
C PHE A 63 -10.87 -16.27 -15.81
N THR A 64 -11.04 -15.33 -14.87
CA THR A 64 -12.23 -14.47 -14.80
C THR A 64 -11.98 -13.10 -15.44
N ARG A 65 -13.06 -12.36 -15.72
CA ARG A 65 -13.04 -11.03 -16.35
C ARG A 65 -13.94 -10.06 -15.59
N GLY A 66 -13.74 -8.76 -15.85
CA GLY A 66 -14.57 -7.70 -15.29
C GLY A 66 -14.55 -7.68 -13.75
N PHE A 67 -15.74 -7.56 -13.15
CA PHE A 67 -15.91 -7.40 -11.71
C PHE A 67 -15.32 -8.57 -10.89
N VAL A 68 -15.52 -9.82 -11.32
CA VAL A 68 -15.05 -11.02 -10.60
C VAL A 68 -13.52 -11.02 -10.45
N LYS A 69 -12.80 -10.55 -11.48
CA LYS A 69 -11.33 -10.42 -11.44
C LYS A 69 -10.88 -9.39 -10.39
N GLN A 70 -11.64 -8.31 -10.21
CA GLN A 70 -11.33 -7.25 -9.24
C GLN A 70 -11.50 -7.75 -7.79
N ILE A 71 -12.55 -8.53 -7.53
CA ILE A 71 -12.83 -9.10 -6.20
C ILE A 71 -12.20 -10.48 -5.99
N ALA A 72 -11.29 -10.93 -6.86
CA ALA A 72 -10.70 -12.27 -6.82
C ALA A 72 -10.00 -12.57 -5.49
N VAL A 73 -9.39 -11.57 -4.84
CA VAL A 73 -8.77 -11.74 -3.51
C VAL A 73 -9.83 -12.03 -2.46
N LEU A 74 -10.92 -11.27 -2.44
CA LEU A 74 -12.05 -11.49 -1.53
C LEU A 74 -12.68 -12.87 -1.73
N LEU A 75 -12.93 -13.26 -2.98
CA LEU A 75 -13.46 -14.59 -3.31
C LEU A 75 -12.48 -15.71 -2.93
N GLY A 76 -11.18 -15.47 -3.09
CA GLY A 76 -10.14 -16.39 -2.64
C GLY A 76 -10.11 -16.56 -1.13
N LEU A 77 -10.29 -15.48 -0.36
CA LEU A 77 -10.41 -15.55 1.10
C LEU A 77 -11.64 -16.35 1.53
N ILE A 78 -12.80 -16.13 0.87
CA ILE A 78 -14.03 -16.89 1.14
C ILE A 78 -13.79 -18.38 0.84
N ALA A 79 -13.32 -18.71 -0.35
CA ALA A 79 -13.09 -20.10 -0.76
C ALA A 79 -12.01 -20.79 0.09
N GLY A 80 -10.91 -20.09 0.40
CA GLY A 80 -9.86 -20.58 1.29
C GLY A 80 -10.36 -20.85 2.71
N THR A 81 -11.23 -19.97 3.23
CA THR A 81 -11.87 -20.17 4.54
C THR A 81 -12.80 -21.38 4.51
N LEU A 82 -13.60 -21.55 3.45
CA LEU A 82 -14.46 -22.74 3.29
C LEU A 82 -13.64 -24.04 3.24
N VAL A 83 -12.48 -24.01 2.58
CA VAL A 83 -11.55 -25.15 2.57
C VAL A 83 -10.95 -25.41 3.96
N ALA A 84 -10.77 -24.38 4.79
CA ALA A 84 -10.20 -24.51 6.13
C ALA A 84 -11.18 -25.12 7.17
N ILE A 85 -12.49 -25.02 6.95
CA ILE A 85 -13.53 -25.56 7.87
C ILE A 85 -13.29 -27.04 8.23
N PRO A 86 -13.15 -27.99 7.28
CA PRO A 86 -12.93 -29.40 7.60
C PRO A 86 -11.62 -29.68 8.34
N PHE A 87 -10.65 -28.76 8.32
CA PHE A 87 -9.39 -28.88 9.06
C PHE A 87 -9.50 -28.35 10.49
N GLY A 88 -10.65 -27.81 10.90
CA GLY A 88 -10.89 -27.33 12.26
C GLY A 88 -10.11 -26.06 12.64
N VAL A 89 -9.57 -25.33 11.66
CA VAL A 89 -8.75 -24.12 11.88
C VAL A 89 -9.60 -22.85 11.99
N THR A 90 -10.91 -22.95 11.75
CA THR A 90 -11.88 -21.84 11.83
C THR A 90 -12.61 -21.84 13.17
N ASP A 91 -12.68 -20.68 13.83
CA ASP A 91 -13.48 -20.47 15.03
C ASP A 91 -14.66 -19.52 14.73
N PHE A 92 -15.88 -20.03 14.94
CA PHE A 92 -17.13 -19.28 14.73
C PHE A 92 -17.73 -18.76 16.04
N GLY A 93 -17.17 -19.12 17.21
CA GLY A 93 -17.68 -18.69 18.51
C GLY A 93 -17.86 -17.16 18.61
N PRO A 94 -16.83 -16.36 18.26
CA PRO A 94 -16.93 -14.90 18.33
C PRO A 94 -18.06 -14.30 17.48
N VAL A 95 -18.49 -14.98 16.40
CA VAL A 95 -19.59 -14.49 15.55
C VAL A 95 -20.94 -14.67 16.24
N ALA A 96 -21.11 -15.77 16.99
CA ALA A 96 -22.35 -16.05 17.71
C ALA A 96 -22.57 -15.09 18.89
N ASP A 97 -21.48 -14.63 19.52
CA ASP A 97 -21.50 -13.75 20.68
C ASP A 97 -21.45 -12.25 20.30
N ALA A 98 -21.25 -11.92 19.03
CA ALA A 98 -21.08 -10.53 18.59
C ALA A 98 -22.41 -9.77 18.46
N ASP A 99 -22.42 -8.55 18.99
CA ASP A 99 -23.53 -7.62 18.82
C ASP A 99 -23.71 -7.21 17.34
N VAL A 100 -24.97 -6.99 16.95
CA VAL A 100 -25.33 -6.49 15.62
C VAL A 100 -25.03 -4.98 15.48
N VAL A 101 -25.06 -4.24 16.59
CA VAL A 101 -24.76 -2.81 16.62
C VAL A 101 -23.77 -2.52 17.73
N GLY A 102 -22.67 -1.88 17.40
CA GLY A 102 -21.64 -1.47 18.34
C GLY A 102 -20.89 -0.26 17.82
N PHE A 103 -20.52 0.62 18.74
CA PHE A 103 -19.78 1.84 18.39
C PHE A 103 -18.29 1.66 18.76
N PRO A 104 -17.34 1.97 17.85
CA PRO A 104 -15.92 1.86 18.17
C PRO A 104 -15.56 2.85 19.29
N THR A 105 -15.11 2.33 20.43
CA THR A 105 -14.70 3.17 21.56
C THR A 105 -13.46 3.97 21.18
N PRO A 106 -13.47 5.31 21.31
CA PRO A 106 -12.27 6.11 21.10
C PRO A 106 -11.14 5.65 22.02
N PHE A 107 -9.92 5.57 21.49
CA PHE A 107 -8.72 5.21 22.25
C PHE A 107 -8.82 3.85 22.99
N HIS A 108 -9.42 2.84 22.35
CA HIS A 108 -9.58 1.49 22.90
C HIS A 108 -8.25 0.88 23.36
N PHE A 109 -7.17 1.13 22.60
CA PHE A 109 -5.82 0.64 22.91
C PHE A 109 -5.02 1.52 23.87
N GLY A 110 -5.63 2.57 24.43
CA GLY A 110 -5.02 3.49 25.38
C GLY A 110 -4.81 4.91 24.84
N ALA A 111 -4.33 5.79 25.71
CA ALA A 111 -4.12 7.20 25.40
C ALA A 111 -2.97 7.41 24.37
N PRO A 112 -3.03 8.45 23.52
CA PRO A 112 -1.96 8.77 22.58
C PRO A 112 -0.61 8.93 23.28
N GLN A 113 0.41 8.25 22.76
CA GLN A 113 1.79 8.40 23.20
C GLN A 113 2.60 9.16 22.16
N PHE A 114 3.42 10.09 22.62
CA PHE A 114 4.24 10.94 21.74
C PHE A 114 5.69 10.46 21.78
N GLN A 115 6.09 9.72 20.76
CA GLN A 115 7.47 9.26 20.58
C GLN A 115 8.08 9.99 19.38
N ILE A 116 9.07 10.86 19.63
CA ILE A 116 9.65 11.75 18.62
C ILE A 116 10.17 10.97 17.41
N ALA A 117 10.87 9.85 17.64
CA ALA A 117 11.39 9.00 16.58
C ALA A 117 10.28 8.45 15.66
N ALA A 118 9.21 7.89 16.25
CA ALA A 118 8.06 7.38 15.50
C ALA A 118 7.31 8.51 14.74
N ILE A 119 7.20 9.70 15.36
CA ILE A 119 6.59 10.87 14.70
C ILE A 119 7.40 11.26 13.46
N ILE A 120 8.72 11.34 13.56
CA ILE A 120 9.59 11.69 12.42
C ILE A 120 9.44 10.65 11.30
N SER A 121 9.50 9.36 11.63
CA SER A 121 9.31 8.30 10.63
C SER A 121 7.93 8.36 9.97
N MET A 122 6.86 8.61 10.75
CA MET A 122 5.51 8.76 10.19
C MET A 122 5.36 10.02 9.33
N CYS A 123 6.01 11.13 9.66
CA CYS A 123 6.03 12.31 8.79
C CYS A 123 6.60 12.00 7.41
N VAL A 124 7.67 11.20 7.34
CA VAL A 124 8.28 10.77 6.08
C VAL A 124 7.29 9.93 5.27
N VAL A 125 6.68 8.92 5.90
CA VAL A 125 5.65 8.07 5.27
C VAL A 125 4.46 8.89 4.77
N MET A 126 4.00 9.87 5.54
CA MET A 126 2.89 10.76 5.15
C MET A 126 3.21 11.59 3.92
N VAL A 127 4.44 12.12 3.78
CA VAL A 127 4.80 12.88 2.58
C VAL A 127 4.80 11.99 1.33
N VAL A 128 5.24 10.74 1.45
CA VAL A 128 5.20 9.76 0.36
C VAL A 128 3.75 9.40 0.00
N SER A 129 2.92 9.11 0.99
CA SER A 129 1.49 8.83 0.78
C SER A 129 0.73 10.01 0.17
N MET A 130 1.06 11.25 0.54
CA MET A 130 0.50 12.45 -0.09
C MET A 130 0.95 12.59 -1.56
N THR A 131 2.17 12.19 -1.88
CA THR A 131 2.68 12.20 -3.25
C THR A 131 1.97 11.14 -4.10
N GLU A 132 1.78 9.94 -3.56
CA GLU A 132 0.97 8.88 -4.17
C GLU A 132 -0.49 9.32 -4.38
N SER A 133 -1.13 9.88 -3.36
CA SER A 133 -2.50 10.40 -3.46
C SER A 133 -2.63 11.52 -4.49
N THR A 134 -1.60 12.37 -4.65
CA THR A 134 -1.58 13.40 -5.69
C THR A 134 -1.53 12.78 -7.09
N ALA A 135 -0.65 11.81 -7.28
CA ALA A 135 -0.53 11.03 -8.50
C ALA A 135 -1.84 10.33 -8.88
N ASP A 136 -2.50 9.72 -7.90
CA ASP A 136 -3.80 9.07 -8.04
C ASP A 136 -4.90 10.06 -8.46
N MET A 137 -4.93 11.25 -7.87
CA MET A 137 -5.90 12.30 -8.24
C MET A 137 -5.67 12.81 -9.66
N LEU A 138 -4.41 12.97 -10.08
CA LEU A 138 -4.05 13.36 -11.44
C LEU A 138 -4.50 12.29 -12.45
N ALA A 139 -4.13 11.04 -12.22
CA ALA A 139 -4.50 9.91 -13.07
C ALA A 139 -6.03 9.72 -13.14
N LEU A 140 -6.73 9.85 -12.01
CA LEU A 140 -8.19 9.81 -12.01
C LEU A 140 -8.79 10.98 -12.80
N GLY A 141 -8.23 12.18 -12.68
CA GLY A 141 -8.65 13.37 -13.40
C GLY A 141 -8.65 13.18 -14.92
N GLU A 142 -7.63 12.51 -15.44
CA GLU A 142 -7.56 12.16 -16.87
C GLU A 142 -8.61 11.14 -17.27
N ILE A 143 -8.78 10.07 -16.50
CA ILE A 143 -9.74 9.00 -16.80
C ILE A 143 -11.19 9.52 -16.82
N VAL A 144 -11.48 10.51 -15.98
CA VAL A 144 -12.81 11.13 -15.91
C VAL A 144 -12.98 12.36 -16.80
N ASP A 145 -11.97 12.70 -17.61
CA ASP A 145 -11.93 13.88 -18.48
C ASP A 145 -12.13 15.21 -17.72
N ARG A 146 -11.61 15.30 -16.49
CA ARG A 146 -11.65 16.50 -15.66
C ARG A 146 -10.31 16.65 -14.91
N PRO A 147 -9.38 17.49 -15.43
CA PRO A 147 -8.07 17.68 -14.82
C PRO A 147 -8.17 18.09 -13.35
N ALA A 148 -7.35 17.47 -12.51
CA ALA A 148 -7.24 17.82 -11.10
C ALA A 148 -6.36 19.06 -10.94
N ASP A 149 -7.00 20.23 -10.85
CA ASP A 149 -6.29 21.49 -10.59
C ASP A 149 -5.71 21.53 -9.17
N GLU A 150 -4.83 22.51 -8.90
CA GLU A 150 -4.17 22.66 -7.59
C GLU A 150 -5.19 22.77 -6.44
N LYS A 151 -6.34 23.43 -6.68
CA LYS A 151 -7.41 23.55 -5.69
C LYS A 151 -8.05 22.20 -5.38
N THR A 152 -8.30 21.38 -6.39
CA THR A 152 -8.86 20.03 -6.25
C THR A 152 -7.90 19.12 -5.51
N ILE A 153 -6.62 19.13 -5.88
CA ILE A 153 -5.56 18.35 -5.20
C ILE A 153 -5.45 18.78 -3.74
N ALA A 154 -5.38 20.08 -3.46
CA ALA A 154 -5.31 20.58 -2.09
C ALA A 154 -6.55 20.19 -1.26
N ALA A 155 -7.74 20.22 -1.86
CA ALA A 155 -8.96 19.78 -1.18
C ALA A 155 -8.98 18.26 -0.92
N GLY A 156 -8.53 17.46 -1.90
CA GLY A 156 -8.41 16.02 -1.77
C GLY A 156 -7.42 15.61 -0.69
N LEU A 157 -6.21 16.20 -0.70
CA LEU A 157 -5.18 15.94 0.32
C LEU A 157 -5.63 16.35 1.72
N ARG A 158 -6.39 17.46 1.87
CA ARG A 158 -6.98 17.82 3.17
C ARG A 158 -7.99 16.78 3.65
N ALA A 159 -8.82 16.25 2.76
CA ALA A 159 -9.78 15.22 3.13
C ALA A 159 -9.10 13.90 3.51
N ASP A 160 -8.11 13.48 2.74
CA ASP A 160 -7.29 12.29 2.97
C ASP A 160 -6.55 12.37 4.32
N THR A 161 -5.77 13.43 4.52
CA THR A 161 -5.01 13.63 5.76
C THR A 161 -5.89 13.85 7.00
N LEU A 162 -7.07 14.47 6.84
CA LEU A 162 -8.05 14.57 7.94
C LEU A 162 -8.60 13.20 8.32
N GLY A 163 -8.92 12.36 7.32
CA GLY A 163 -9.31 10.97 7.56
C GLY A 163 -8.23 10.21 8.32
N SER A 164 -6.97 10.35 7.89
CA SER A 164 -5.82 9.73 8.55
C SER A 164 -5.53 10.25 9.95
N ALA A 165 -5.86 11.52 10.25
CA ALA A 165 -5.73 12.08 11.58
C ALA A 165 -6.85 11.59 12.53
N LEU A 166 -8.07 11.35 12.02
CA LEU A 166 -9.21 10.89 12.79
C LEU A 166 -9.22 9.37 12.99
N SER A 167 -8.69 8.61 12.04
CA SER A 167 -8.70 7.14 12.06
C SER A 167 -8.09 6.54 13.34
N PRO A 168 -6.91 6.98 13.83
CA PRO A 168 -6.32 6.48 15.08
C PRO A 168 -7.17 6.73 16.33
N VAL A 169 -8.00 7.78 16.35
CA VAL A 169 -8.93 8.02 17.46
C VAL A 169 -9.89 6.84 17.63
N PHE A 170 -10.32 6.25 16.52
CA PHE A 170 -11.18 5.07 16.49
C PHE A 170 -10.40 3.78 16.25
N ASN A 171 -9.11 3.75 16.60
CA ASN A 171 -8.24 2.57 16.55
C ASN A 171 -7.90 2.08 15.13
N GLY A 172 -8.13 2.91 14.13
CA GLY A 172 -7.71 2.64 12.75
C GLY A 172 -6.28 3.09 12.48
N PHE A 173 -5.77 2.69 11.32
CA PHE A 173 -4.46 3.12 10.81
C PHE A 173 -4.63 4.36 9.92
N MET A 174 -3.51 5.00 9.57
CA MET A 174 -3.54 6.04 8.53
C MET A 174 -4.19 5.49 7.26
N CYS A 175 -4.97 6.34 6.59
CA CYS A 175 -5.63 6.04 5.33
C CYS A 175 -4.84 6.63 4.16
N SER A 176 -5.07 6.10 2.97
CA SER A 176 -4.55 6.64 1.71
C SER A 176 -5.57 6.37 0.60
N ALA A 177 -5.50 7.12 -0.49
CA ALA A 177 -6.23 6.82 -1.70
C ALA A 177 -5.86 5.42 -2.23
N PHE A 178 -6.87 4.65 -2.67
CA PHE A 178 -6.67 3.33 -3.25
C PHE A 178 -6.55 3.43 -4.79
N ALA A 179 -5.32 3.39 -5.30
CA ALA A 179 -5.01 3.44 -6.73
C ALA A 179 -5.78 2.38 -7.56
N GLN A 180 -6.12 1.24 -6.95
CA GLN A 180 -6.89 0.17 -7.62
C GLN A 180 -8.30 0.61 -8.01
N ASN A 181 -8.88 1.61 -7.33
CA ASN A 181 -10.20 2.14 -7.67
C ASN A 181 -10.17 2.94 -8.97
N ILE A 182 -9.03 3.54 -9.33
CA ILE A 182 -8.84 4.28 -10.57
C ILE A 182 -9.01 3.34 -11.77
N GLY A 183 -8.35 2.18 -11.72
CA GLY A 183 -8.50 1.13 -12.74
C GLY A 183 -9.95 0.63 -12.85
N LEU A 184 -10.66 0.53 -11.73
CA LEU A 184 -12.07 0.14 -11.76
C LEU A 184 -12.96 1.20 -12.43
N VAL A 185 -12.72 2.49 -12.18
CA VAL A 185 -13.45 3.59 -12.85
C VAL A 185 -13.19 3.58 -14.34
N ALA A 186 -11.94 3.36 -14.77
CA ALA A 186 -11.57 3.26 -16.19
C ALA A 186 -12.30 2.10 -16.90
N MET A 187 -12.39 0.95 -16.23
CA MET A 187 -13.02 -0.26 -16.78
C MET A 187 -14.54 -0.19 -16.78
N THR A 188 -15.14 0.29 -15.70
CA THR A 188 -16.61 0.35 -15.55
C THR A 188 -17.22 1.56 -16.24
N LYS A 189 -16.41 2.59 -16.50
CA LYS A 189 -16.85 3.92 -17.00
C LYS A 189 -17.85 4.62 -16.07
N ILE A 190 -18.00 4.15 -14.83
CA ILE A 190 -18.87 4.77 -13.83
C ILE A 190 -18.08 5.85 -13.08
N ARG A 191 -18.29 7.11 -13.48
CA ARG A 191 -17.58 8.29 -12.94
C ARG A 191 -18.30 9.00 -11.80
N SER A 192 -19.43 8.45 -11.34
CA SER A 192 -20.28 9.09 -10.33
C SER A 192 -19.65 9.04 -8.93
N ARG A 193 -19.38 10.21 -8.34
CA ARG A 193 -18.91 10.33 -6.95
C ARG A 193 -19.86 9.71 -5.92
N TYR A 194 -21.15 9.59 -6.25
CA TYR A 194 -22.15 9.00 -5.37
C TYR A 194 -21.93 7.51 -5.15
N VAL A 195 -21.32 6.80 -6.13
CA VAL A 195 -20.99 5.38 -5.96
C VAL A 195 -19.94 5.21 -4.86
N VAL A 196 -18.92 6.07 -4.86
CA VAL A 196 -17.89 6.08 -3.82
C VAL A 196 -18.48 6.50 -2.47
N ALA A 197 -19.36 7.51 -2.44
CA ALA A 197 -20.01 7.96 -1.21
C ALA A 197 -20.93 6.88 -0.59
N VAL A 198 -21.71 6.17 -1.40
CA VAL A 198 -22.55 5.06 -0.94
C VAL A 198 -21.69 3.90 -0.46
N GLY A 199 -20.58 3.58 -1.15
CA GLY A 199 -19.61 2.59 -0.69
C GLY A 199 -19.00 2.95 0.66
N GLY A 200 -18.62 4.22 0.85
CA GLY A 200 -18.15 4.73 2.15
C GLY A 200 -19.22 4.63 3.24
N GLY A 201 -20.47 4.98 2.93
CA GLY A 201 -21.59 4.80 3.85
C GLY A 201 -21.81 3.34 4.26
N PHE A 202 -21.70 2.41 3.31
CA PHE A 202 -21.77 0.98 3.59
C PHE A 202 -20.63 0.51 4.50
N LEU A 203 -19.39 0.98 4.27
CA LEU A 203 -18.26 0.68 5.15
C LEU A 203 -18.45 1.25 6.56
N VAL A 204 -19.04 2.44 6.70
CA VAL A 204 -19.40 3.00 8.02
C VAL A 204 -20.43 2.11 8.71
N LEU A 205 -21.48 1.68 8.00
CA LEU A 205 -22.49 0.77 8.56
C LEU A 205 -21.90 -0.58 8.97
N MET A 206 -21.00 -1.14 8.16
CA MET A 206 -20.26 -2.36 8.53
C MET A 206 -19.36 -2.14 9.75
N GLY A 207 -18.69 -0.99 9.86
CA GLY A 207 -17.86 -0.64 11.01
C GLY A 207 -18.65 -0.47 12.31
N LEU A 208 -19.95 -0.14 12.22
CA LEU A 208 -20.89 -0.10 13.34
C LEU A 208 -21.53 -1.46 13.66
N CYS A 209 -21.12 -2.53 12.96
CA CYS A 209 -21.64 -3.88 13.12
C CYS A 209 -20.51 -4.84 13.57
N PRO A 210 -20.32 -5.03 14.89
CA PRO A 210 -19.31 -5.95 15.43
C PRO A 210 -19.43 -7.38 14.90
N MET A 211 -20.65 -7.84 14.61
CA MET A 211 -20.90 -9.12 13.94
C MET A 211 -20.22 -9.21 12.56
N ALA A 212 -20.23 -8.13 11.78
CA ALA A 212 -19.54 -8.09 10.48
C ALA A 212 -18.01 -8.15 10.66
N ALA A 213 -17.47 -7.45 11.67
CA ALA A 213 -16.04 -7.53 12.00
C ALA A 213 -15.64 -8.93 12.48
N SER A 214 -16.49 -9.57 13.29
CA SER A 214 -16.28 -10.93 13.79
C SER A 214 -16.31 -11.96 12.67
N LEU A 215 -17.21 -11.80 11.69
CA LEU A 215 -17.24 -12.64 10.49
C LEU A 215 -15.94 -12.54 9.68
N ILE A 216 -15.36 -11.34 9.56
CA ILE A 216 -14.06 -11.14 8.91
C ILE A 216 -12.94 -11.81 9.73
N ALA A 217 -13.04 -11.77 11.06
CA ALA A 217 -12.08 -12.40 11.97
C ALA A 217 -12.11 -13.94 11.94
N VAL A 218 -13.16 -14.57 11.40
CA VAL A 218 -13.22 -16.03 11.19
C VAL A 218 -12.16 -16.51 10.21
N VAL A 219 -11.73 -15.64 9.28
CA VAL A 219 -10.77 -15.99 8.23
C VAL A 219 -9.45 -16.44 8.89
N PRO A 220 -9.03 -17.71 8.73
CA PRO A 220 -7.83 -18.20 9.38
C PRO A 220 -6.58 -17.46 8.90
N ARG A 221 -5.62 -17.26 9.80
CA ARG A 221 -4.34 -16.61 9.47
C ARG A 221 -3.63 -17.25 8.27
N PRO A 222 -3.57 -18.59 8.10
CA PRO A 222 -2.97 -19.17 6.90
C PRO A 222 -3.65 -18.75 5.58
N VAL A 223 -4.98 -18.63 5.59
CA VAL A 223 -5.76 -18.13 4.44
C VAL A 223 -5.43 -16.65 4.18
N LEU A 224 -5.36 -15.83 5.23
CA LEU A 224 -4.89 -14.44 5.13
C LEU A 224 -3.46 -14.35 4.59
N GLY A 225 -2.58 -15.29 4.95
CA GLY A 225 -1.21 -15.37 4.43
C GLY A 225 -1.19 -15.55 2.92
N GLY A 226 -1.96 -16.51 2.40
CA GLY A 226 -2.07 -16.76 0.95
C GLY A 226 -2.59 -15.55 0.16
N ALA A 227 -3.62 -14.87 0.67
CA ALA A 227 -4.10 -13.61 0.08
C ALA A 227 -3.11 -12.45 0.26
N GLY A 228 -2.44 -12.39 1.41
CA GLY A 228 -1.46 -11.38 1.80
C GLY A 228 -0.28 -11.32 0.84
N VAL A 229 0.19 -12.46 0.33
CA VAL A 229 1.22 -12.51 -0.71
C VAL A 229 0.80 -11.71 -1.96
N VAL A 230 -0.45 -11.84 -2.39
CA VAL A 230 -0.96 -11.09 -3.56
C VAL A 230 -1.16 -9.62 -3.21
N LEU A 231 -1.68 -9.32 -2.02
CA LEU A 231 -1.93 -7.95 -1.57
C LEU A 231 -0.62 -7.15 -1.47
N PHE A 232 0.31 -7.59 -0.62
CA PHE A 232 1.58 -6.90 -0.40
C PHE A 232 2.50 -6.97 -1.61
N GLY A 233 2.53 -8.10 -2.32
CA GLY A 233 3.28 -8.24 -3.57
C GLY A 233 2.79 -7.27 -4.67
N SER A 234 1.47 -7.03 -4.74
CA SER A 234 0.93 -6.05 -5.70
C SER A 234 1.31 -4.61 -5.36
N VAL A 235 1.47 -4.27 -4.07
CA VAL A 235 2.00 -2.95 -3.64
C VAL A 235 3.44 -2.79 -4.11
N ALA A 236 4.29 -3.80 -3.87
CA ALA A 236 5.68 -3.78 -4.34
C ALA A 236 5.77 -3.62 -5.87
N ALA A 237 4.92 -4.35 -6.61
CA ALA A 237 4.83 -4.25 -8.06
C ALA A 237 4.31 -2.89 -8.55
N SER A 238 3.44 -2.23 -7.80
CA SER A 238 2.99 -0.86 -8.09
C SER A 238 4.15 0.13 -7.96
N GLY A 239 4.96 0.01 -6.90
CA GLY A 239 6.17 0.81 -6.74
C GLY A 239 7.16 0.61 -7.90
N ILE A 240 7.34 -0.64 -8.35
CA ILE A 240 8.17 -0.95 -9.53
C ILE A 240 7.61 -0.31 -10.80
N GLN A 241 6.29 -0.31 -11.01
CA GLN A 241 5.68 0.38 -12.15
C GLN A 241 5.92 1.90 -12.11
N THR A 242 5.90 2.50 -10.92
CA THR A 242 6.29 3.92 -10.74
C THR A 242 7.77 4.13 -11.06
N LEU A 243 8.65 3.21 -10.66
CA LEU A 243 10.08 3.26 -10.98
C LEU A 243 10.35 3.14 -12.48
N VAL A 244 9.59 2.32 -13.22
CA VAL A 244 9.73 2.20 -14.68
C VAL A 244 9.50 3.55 -15.37
N ARG A 245 8.63 4.40 -14.82
CA ARG A 245 8.37 5.76 -15.33
C ARG A 245 9.42 6.80 -14.89
N ALA A 246 10.40 6.40 -14.08
CA ALA A 246 11.39 7.30 -13.48
C ALA A 246 12.69 7.45 -14.29
N SER A 247 12.68 7.09 -15.58
CA SER A 247 13.87 7.10 -16.44
C SER A 247 15.06 6.37 -15.81
N LEU A 248 14.89 5.05 -15.57
CA LEU A 248 15.95 4.17 -15.06
C LEU A 248 17.06 3.90 -16.11
N ASP A 249 16.96 4.48 -17.29
CA ASP A 249 18.04 4.55 -18.27
C ASP A 249 19.18 5.48 -17.82
N LYS A 250 18.93 6.40 -16.89
CA LYS A 250 19.95 7.29 -16.31
C LYS A 250 20.70 6.58 -15.18
N ASP A 251 22.03 6.48 -15.32
CA ASP A 251 22.93 5.80 -14.35
C ASP A 251 22.73 6.28 -12.89
N ASN A 252 22.54 7.59 -12.69
CA ASN A 252 22.31 8.17 -11.37
C ASN A 252 21.02 7.65 -10.72
N ASN A 253 19.93 7.50 -11.48
CA ASN A 253 18.65 7.05 -10.95
C ASN A 253 18.70 5.58 -10.53
N VAL A 254 19.37 4.73 -11.32
CA VAL A 254 19.59 3.32 -10.95
C VAL A 254 20.39 3.21 -9.66
N LEU A 255 21.45 4.01 -9.51
CA LEU A 255 22.26 4.01 -8.29
C LEU A 255 21.46 4.45 -7.05
N ILE A 256 20.65 5.52 -7.18
CA ILE A 256 19.76 5.98 -6.11
C ILE A 256 18.83 4.85 -5.66
N VAL A 257 18.16 4.17 -6.60
CA VAL A 257 17.24 3.06 -6.31
C VAL A 257 17.99 1.91 -5.65
N ALA A 258 19.12 1.47 -6.22
CA ALA A 258 19.87 0.32 -5.74
C ALA A 258 20.32 0.48 -4.29
N VAL A 259 20.93 1.62 -3.96
CA VAL A 259 21.43 1.89 -2.61
C VAL A 259 20.27 2.06 -1.62
N SER A 260 19.22 2.77 -2.01
CA SER A 260 18.07 3.03 -1.13
C SER A 260 17.27 1.77 -0.83
N LEU A 261 17.08 0.90 -1.82
CA LEU A 261 16.48 -0.42 -1.63
C LEU A 261 17.35 -1.28 -0.70
N ALA A 262 18.66 -1.33 -0.93
CA ALA A 262 19.59 -2.10 -0.10
C ALA A 262 19.51 -1.66 1.37
N VAL A 263 19.56 -0.34 1.63
CA VAL A 263 19.45 0.23 2.97
C VAL A 263 18.10 -0.10 3.62
N GLY A 264 17.00 0.07 2.89
CA GLY A 264 15.66 -0.17 3.42
C GLY A 264 15.34 -1.65 3.67
N ILE A 265 16.05 -2.57 3.01
CA ILE A 265 15.89 -4.02 3.22
C ILE A 265 16.64 -4.51 4.46
N ILE A 266 17.63 -3.76 4.98
CA ILE A 266 18.48 -4.20 6.11
C ILE A 266 17.66 -4.73 7.30
N PRO A 267 16.64 -4.02 7.83
CA PRO A 267 15.90 -4.51 9.01
C PRO A 267 15.14 -5.81 8.76
N ILE A 268 14.85 -6.13 7.50
CA ILE A 268 14.14 -7.34 7.08
C ILE A 268 15.12 -8.50 6.90
N ALA A 269 16.23 -8.24 6.20
CA ALA A 269 17.20 -9.27 5.84
C ALA A 269 18.22 -9.56 6.95
N ALA A 270 18.50 -8.56 7.80
CA ALA A 270 19.44 -8.64 8.92
C ALA A 270 18.91 -7.85 10.13
N PRO A 271 17.91 -8.38 10.87
CA PRO A 271 17.28 -7.67 11.99
C PRO A 271 18.26 -7.21 13.09
N GLU A 272 19.33 -7.97 13.32
CA GLU A 272 20.35 -7.66 14.34
C GLU A 272 21.47 -6.73 13.83
N PHE A 273 21.36 -6.20 12.61
CA PHE A 273 22.42 -5.39 12.00
C PHE A 273 22.76 -4.15 12.82
N TYR A 274 21.75 -3.50 13.41
CA TYR A 274 21.90 -2.28 14.20
C TYR A 274 22.03 -2.53 15.72
N HIS A 275 22.27 -3.77 16.18
CA HIS A 275 22.28 -4.10 17.62
C HIS A 275 23.23 -3.22 18.47
N SER A 276 24.34 -2.77 17.90
CA SER A 276 25.34 -1.91 18.56
C SER A 276 24.98 -0.42 18.58
N PHE A 277 23.90 -0.01 17.92
CA PHE A 277 23.49 1.40 17.87
C PHE A 277 22.69 1.82 19.12
N PRO A 278 22.72 3.12 19.47
CA PRO A 278 21.87 3.66 20.54
C PRO A 278 20.39 3.37 20.29
N GLU A 279 19.61 3.12 21.35
CA GLU A 279 18.18 2.77 21.27
C GLU A 279 17.35 3.75 20.44
N ASN A 280 17.57 5.06 20.63
CA ASN A 280 16.88 6.10 19.84
C ASN A 280 17.18 6.03 18.34
N ALA A 281 18.40 5.61 17.96
CA ALA A 281 18.76 5.44 16.57
C ALA A 281 18.16 4.15 15.99
N ARG A 282 18.15 3.07 16.78
CA ARG A 282 17.53 1.78 16.40
C ARG A 282 16.05 1.94 16.04
N ILE A 283 15.28 2.74 16.78
CA ILE A 283 13.86 2.99 16.46
C ILE A 283 13.65 3.51 15.02
N ILE A 284 14.53 4.38 14.55
CA ILE A 284 14.47 4.93 13.18
C ILE A 284 15.09 3.95 12.18
N LEU A 285 16.22 3.33 12.55
CA LEU A 285 17.01 2.47 11.67
C LEU A 285 16.32 1.12 11.39
N ASP A 286 15.57 0.59 12.35
CA ASP A 286 14.77 -0.63 12.20
C ASP A 286 13.52 -0.41 11.33
N SER A 287 13.17 0.85 11.04
CA SER A 287 12.17 1.16 10.03
C SER A 287 12.80 1.15 8.63
N GLY A 288 12.71 0.01 7.95
CA GLY A 288 13.21 -0.15 6.58
C GLY A 288 12.63 0.86 5.58
N ILE A 289 11.36 1.23 5.76
CA ILE A 289 10.69 2.25 4.95
C ILE A 289 11.31 3.64 5.22
N SER A 290 11.52 4.00 6.49
CA SER A 290 12.08 5.30 6.88
C SER A 290 13.52 5.45 6.40
N THR A 291 14.37 4.47 6.64
CA THR A 291 15.79 4.51 6.25
C THR A 291 15.98 4.52 4.74
N GLY A 292 15.23 3.69 4.01
CA GLY A 292 15.27 3.68 2.56
C GLY A 292 14.73 4.97 1.94
N CYS A 293 13.71 5.60 2.53
CA CYS A 293 13.23 6.91 2.07
C CYS A 293 14.27 8.01 2.29
N VAL A 294 14.88 8.07 3.48
CA VAL A 294 15.95 9.04 3.78
C VAL A 294 17.13 8.86 2.82
N ALA A 295 17.55 7.61 2.57
CA ALA A 295 18.59 7.32 1.58
C ALA A 295 18.20 7.81 0.18
N ALA A 296 16.98 7.52 -0.27
CA ALA A 296 16.50 7.91 -1.61
C ALA A 296 16.47 9.44 -1.77
N VAL A 297 15.96 10.17 -0.79
CA VAL A 297 15.90 11.64 -0.82
C VAL A 297 17.31 12.23 -0.81
N LEU A 298 18.18 11.76 0.08
CA LEU A 298 19.56 12.28 0.19
C LEU A 298 20.36 12.02 -1.08
N LEU A 299 20.30 10.80 -1.62
CA LEU A 299 21.00 10.46 -2.85
C LEU A 299 20.45 11.24 -4.04
N ASN A 300 19.12 11.41 -4.14
CA ASN A 300 18.53 12.24 -5.18
C ASN A 300 18.95 13.72 -5.07
N LEU A 301 19.07 14.26 -3.86
CA LEU A 301 19.61 15.61 -3.65
C LEU A 301 21.07 15.71 -4.10
N VAL A 302 21.91 14.73 -3.73
CA VAL A 302 23.33 14.74 -4.08
C VAL A 302 23.53 14.57 -5.58
N PHE A 303 22.96 13.54 -6.21
CA PHE A 303 23.26 13.19 -7.60
C PHE A 303 22.48 14.02 -8.62
N ASN A 304 21.26 14.46 -8.29
CA ASN A 304 20.40 15.16 -9.25
C ASN A 304 20.24 16.66 -8.95
N HIS A 305 20.59 17.16 -7.76
CA HIS A 305 20.48 18.59 -7.43
C HIS A 305 21.83 19.28 -7.13
N ILE A 306 22.82 18.57 -6.58
CA ILE A 306 24.13 19.14 -6.22
C ILE A 306 25.17 18.71 -7.26
N GLY A 307 25.30 19.50 -8.34
CA GLY A 307 26.36 19.33 -9.35
C GLY A 307 25.94 18.81 -10.73
N GLY A 308 24.65 18.63 -10.98
CA GLY A 308 24.13 18.33 -12.33
C GLY A 308 24.17 19.55 -13.26
N ARG A 309 24.58 19.36 -14.52
CA ARG A 309 24.39 20.35 -15.59
C ARG A 309 22.88 20.60 -15.73
N GLU A 310 22.46 21.86 -15.77
CA GLU A 310 21.07 22.36 -15.83
C GLU A 310 20.10 21.62 -16.78
N ARG A 311 20.61 20.87 -17.78
CA ARG A 311 19.82 20.10 -18.74
C ARG A 311 19.22 18.78 -18.22
N ASP A 312 19.82 18.13 -17.22
CA ASP A 312 19.30 16.83 -16.72
C ASP A 312 18.26 16.97 -15.61
N ALA A 313 18.13 18.18 -15.04
CA ALA A 313 17.25 18.47 -13.93
C ALA A 313 15.78 18.66 -14.35
N GLU A 314 15.50 19.10 -15.59
CA GLU A 314 14.13 19.31 -16.08
C GLU A 314 13.36 17.98 -16.16
N ASP A 315 13.90 16.93 -16.79
CA ASP A 315 13.22 15.62 -16.94
C ASP A 315 12.96 14.87 -15.62
N VAL A 316 13.81 15.07 -14.60
CA VAL A 316 13.76 14.27 -13.35
C VAL A 316 12.89 14.94 -12.28
N THR A 317 12.62 16.25 -12.41
CA THR A 317 11.88 17.03 -11.41
C THR A 317 10.44 17.34 -11.79
N HIS A 318 9.98 16.93 -12.97
CA HIS A 318 8.56 17.02 -13.29
C HIS A 318 7.76 16.17 -12.28
N PRO A 319 6.70 16.74 -11.66
CA PRO A 319 5.66 15.94 -11.02
C PRO A 319 5.18 14.86 -12.00
N MET A 320 4.50 13.80 -11.52
CA MET A 320 3.82 12.87 -12.42
C MET A 320 2.84 13.63 -13.35
N GLU A 321 3.32 14.07 -14.50
CA GLU A 321 2.50 14.43 -15.64
C GLU A 321 2.21 13.11 -16.34
N ALA A 322 0.94 12.82 -16.55
CA ALA A 322 0.61 11.64 -17.30
C ALA A 322 0.65 11.96 -18.80
N GLY A 323 1.42 11.15 -19.52
CA GLY A 323 1.02 10.72 -20.85
C GLY A 323 1.46 11.55 -22.05
N ASP A 324 2.61 12.23 -22.03
CA ASP A 324 3.15 12.75 -23.30
C ASP A 324 3.45 11.62 -24.32
N GLU A 325 3.75 10.41 -23.86
CA GLU A 325 4.01 9.27 -24.76
C GLU A 325 2.75 8.63 -25.38
N ILE A 326 1.56 8.77 -24.77
CA ILE A 326 0.32 8.21 -25.35
C ILE A 326 -0.17 9.10 -26.50
N THR A 327 0.11 10.41 -26.41
CA THR A 327 -0.31 11.39 -27.41
C THR A 327 0.54 11.33 -28.67
N GLU A 328 1.83 11.03 -28.57
CA GLU A 328 2.70 10.83 -29.75
C GLU A 328 2.39 9.53 -30.50
N ALA A 329 2.17 8.41 -29.80
CA ALA A 329 1.75 7.16 -30.43
C ALA A 329 0.37 7.29 -31.13
N SER A 330 -0.55 8.06 -30.53
CA SER A 330 -1.85 8.35 -31.14
C SER A 330 -1.79 9.36 -32.28
N ARG A 331 -0.82 10.29 -32.31
CA ARG A 331 -0.60 11.23 -33.43
C ARG A 331 0.12 10.57 -34.60
N ALA A 332 1.07 9.68 -34.34
CA ALA A 332 1.79 8.93 -35.37
C ALA A 332 0.86 7.95 -36.12
N ALA A 333 -0.16 7.41 -35.44
CA ALA A 333 -1.18 6.57 -36.06
C ALA A 333 -2.29 7.34 -36.80
N ALA A 334 -2.31 8.67 -36.72
CA ALA A 334 -3.37 9.54 -37.26
C ALA A 334 -2.89 10.53 -38.34
N MET A 335 -1.66 10.39 -38.84
CA MET A 335 -1.21 11.12 -40.03
C MET A 335 -1.37 10.26 -41.29
N PRO A 336 -1.85 10.85 -42.40
CA PRO A 336 -2.33 10.12 -43.59
C PRO A 336 -1.23 9.37 -44.34
#